data_AF-A0A7V0R1S0-F1
#
_entry.id   AF-A0A7V0R1S0-F1
#
_cell.length_a   1.000
_cell.length_b   1.000
_cell.length_c   1.000
_cell.angle_alpha   90.00
_cell.angle_beta   90.00
_cell.angle_gamma   90.00
#
_symmetry.space_group_name_H-M   'P 1'
#
loop_
_entity.id
_entity.type
_entity.pdbx_description
1 polymer ?
#
loop_
_entity_poly.entity_id
_entity_poly.type
_entity_poly.pdbx_seq_one_letter_code
_entity_poly.pdbx_strand_id
1 'polypeptide(L)' 'DLRHTFATRMVQAGVDIYRVKELLGHKSITMTMRYAHHYPESLRPGVMALDKTATVWLQLAEKKASGNLPSPQTL' A
#
# COMPACT_ATOMS: atom_id res chain seq x y z
N ASP A 1 19.08 -19.74 -10.23
CA ASP A 1 17.66 -19.76 -10.65
C ASP A 1 17.21 -18.33 -10.94
N LEU A 2 16.81 -18.05 -12.19
CA LEU A 2 16.37 -16.71 -12.60
C LEU A 2 15.07 -16.28 -11.91
N ARG A 3 14.17 -17.23 -11.58
CA ARG A 3 12.93 -16.94 -10.84
C ARG A 3 13.25 -16.47 -9.43
N HIS A 4 14.24 -17.09 -8.80
CA HIS A 4 14.74 -16.72 -7.48
C HIS A 4 15.29 -15.29 -7.47
N THR A 5 16.21 -14.97 -8.41
CA THR A 5 16.80 -13.63 -8.50
C THR A 5 15.77 -12.56 -8.84
N PHE A 6 14.82 -12.85 -9.73
CA PHE A 6 13.73 -11.94 -10.10
C PHE A 6 12.80 -11.65 -8.91
N ALA A 7 12.38 -12.70 -8.18
CA ALA A 7 11.53 -12.56 -6.99
C ALA A 7 12.22 -11.73 -5.91
N THR A 8 13.49 -12.04 -5.59
CA THR A 8 14.27 -11.31 -4.59
C THR A 8 14.44 -9.84 -4.94
N ARG A 9 14.76 -9.51 -6.20
CA ARG A 9 14.91 -8.10 -6.64
C ARG A 9 13.60 -7.33 -6.58
N MET A 10 12.47 -7.94 -6.94
CA MET A 10 11.18 -7.27 -6.84
C MET A 10 10.75 -7.03 -5.40
N VAL A 11 10.94 -8.02 -4.52
CA VAL A 11 10.66 -7.83 -3.10
C VAL A 11 11.56 -6.76 -2.51
N GLN A 12 12.86 -6.74 -2.85
CA GLN A 12 13.79 -5.67 -2.44
C GLN A 12 13.43 -4.27 -2.97
N ALA A 13 12.78 -4.20 -4.14
CA ALA A 13 12.27 -2.95 -4.70
C ALA A 13 10.94 -2.49 -4.07
N GLY A 14 10.39 -3.26 -3.11
CA GLY A 14 9.14 -2.95 -2.43
C GLY A 14 7.88 -3.35 -3.17
N VAL A 15 8.00 -4.23 -4.15
CA VAL A 15 6.84 -4.79 -4.85
C VAL A 15 6.13 -5.80 -3.94
N ASP A 16 4.81 -5.66 -3.83
CA ASP A 16 3.96 -6.58 -3.08
C ASP A 16 4.13 -8.03 -3.56
N ILE A 17 4.24 -8.96 -2.60
CA ILE A 17 4.41 -10.38 -2.83
C ILE A 17 3.28 -11.01 -3.65
N TYR A 18 2.08 -10.44 -3.57
CA TYR A 18 0.96 -10.83 -4.43
C TYR A 18 1.25 -10.53 -5.90
N ARG A 19 1.77 -9.34 -6.20
CA ARG A 19 2.19 -8.97 -7.57
C ARG A 19 3.35 -9.84 -8.05
N VAL A 20 4.32 -10.12 -7.18
CA VAL A 20 5.43 -11.02 -7.50
C VAL A 20 4.93 -12.43 -7.86
N LYS A 21 3.92 -12.94 -7.16
CA LYS A 21 3.27 -14.23 -7.46
C LYS A 21 2.60 -14.24 -8.83
N GLU A 22 1.84 -13.19 -9.18
CA GLU A 22 1.21 -13.07 -10.51
C GLU A 22 2.25 -12.97 -11.63
N LEU A 23 3.31 -12.18 -11.44
CA LEU A 23 4.38 -12.02 -12.44
C LEU A 23 5.20 -13.30 -12.67
N LEU A 24 5.33 -14.14 -11.66
CA LEU A 24 6.00 -15.44 -11.75
C LEU A 24 5.07 -16.57 -12.24
N GLY A 25 3.76 -16.33 -12.29
CA GLY A 25 2.76 -17.35 -12.62
C GLY A 25 2.66 -18.46 -11.58
N HIS A 26 2.96 -18.17 -10.31
CA HIS A 26 2.89 -19.18 -9.25
C HIS A 26 1.43 -19.48 -8.90
N LYS A 27 1.04 -20.76 -8.94
CA LYS A 27 -0.31 -21.21 -8.54
C LYS A 27 -0.65 -20.90 -7.09
N SER A 28 0.35 -20.92 -6.22
CA SER A 28 0.18 -20.68 -4.79
C SER A 28 1.11 -19.59 -4.30
N ILE A 29 0.59 -18.70 -3.45
CA ILE A 29 1.37 -17.66 -2.78
C ILE A 29 2.44 -18.28 -1.87
N THR A 30 2.24 -19.49 -1.35
CA THR A 30 3.19 -20.17 -0.46
C THR A 30 4.55 -20.38 -1.12
N MET A 31 4.61 -20.57 -2.45
CA MET A 31 5.86 -20.65 -3.19
C MET A 31 6.62 -19.32 -3.21
N THR A 32 5.90 -18.20 -3.23
CA THR A 32 6.47 -16.85 -3.25
C THR A 32 6.75 -16.32 -1.84
N MET A 33 6.06 -16.81 -0.80
CA MET A 33 6.27 -16.40 0.60
C MET A 33 7.70 -16.63 1.12
N ARG A 34 8.48 -17.49 0.48
CA ARG A 34 9.93 -17.64 0.72
C ARG A 34 10.73 -16.34 0.46
N TYR A 35 10.15 -15.35 -0.20
CA TYR A 35 10.82 -14.06 -0.44
C TYR A 35 10.29 -12.94 0.45
N ALA A 36 9.19 -13.15 1.17
CA ALA A 36 8.46 -12.12 1.94
C ALA A 36 9.35 -11.37 2.95
N HIS A 37 10.30 -12.07 3.54
CA HIS A 37 11.19 -11.55 4.58
C HIS A 37 12.27 -10.59 4.06
N HIS A 38 12.42 -10.44 2.73
CA HIS A 38 13.42 -9.53 2.16
C HIS A 38 12.97 -8.07 2.15
N TYR A 39 11.77 -7.77 2.64
CA TYR A 39 11.27 -6.40 2.70
C TYR A 39 10.52 -6.11 4.01
N PRO A 40 11.25 -5.90 5.11
CA PRO A 40 10.67 -5.48 6.39
C PRO A 40 10.02 -4.09 6.33
N GLU A 41 10.32 -3.27 5.29
CA GLU A 41 9.83 -1.89 5.17
C GLU A 41 8.58 -1.66 4.31
N SER A 42 7.89 -2.71 3.85
CA SER A 42 6.61 -2.56 3.09
C SER A 42 5.48 -2.02 3.96
N LEU A 43 5.61 -2.14 5.28
CA LEU A 43 4.56 -1.72 6.20
C LEU A 43 4.54 -0.20 6.42
N ARG A 44 5.63 0.54 6.16
CA ARG A 44 5.67 2.01 6.34
C ARG A 44 4.65 2.77 5.49
N PRO A 45 4.54 2.55 4.17
CA PRO A 45 3.52 3.24 3.39
C PRO A 45 2.09 2.87 3.83
N GLY A 46 1.85 1.63 4.30
CA GLY A 46 0.55 1.22 4.84
C GLY A 46 0.18 1.96 6.14
N VAL A 47 1.14 2.11 7.05
CA VAL A 47 0.94 2.89 8.30
C VAL A 47 0.76 4.37 7.99
N MET A 48 1.51 4.94 7.05
CA MET A 48 1.34 6.33 6.62
C MET A 48 -0.02 6.59 5.95
N ALA A 49 -0.62 5.60 5.29
CA ALA A 49 -1.94 5.74 4.70
C ALA A 49 -3.03 5.85 5.77
N LEU A 50 -2.90 5.14 6.89
CA LEU A 50 -3.84 5.22 8.01
C LEU A 50 -3.81 6.60 8.69
N ASP A 51 -2.62 7.19 8.81
CA ASP A 51 -2.42 8.50 9.44
C ASP A 51 -3.15 9.63 8.68
N LYS A 52 -3.11 9.60 7.34
CA LYS A 52 -3.79 10.61 6.49
C LYS A 52 -5.31 10.67 6.70
N THR A 53 -5.94 9.52 6.94
CA THR A 53 -7.39 9.46 7.16
C THR A 53 -7.82 10.20 8.43
N ALA A 54 -7.02 10.13 9.50
CA ALA A 54 -7.36 10.80 10.76
C ALA A 54 -7.32 12.34 10.63
N THR A 55 -6.36 12.87 9.88
CA THR A 55 -6.17 14.32 9.72
C THR A 55 -7.29 14.98 8.90
N VAL A 56 -7.77 14.30 7.85
CA VAL A 56 -8.84 14.85 6.97
C VAL A 56 -10.15 15.04 7.73
N TRP A 57 -10.51 14.10 8.61
CA TRP A 57 -11.75 14.19 9.40
C TRP A 57 -11.73 15.33 10.43
N LEU A 58 -10.57 15.59 11.05
CA LEU A 58 -10.40 16.72 11.97
C LEU A 58 -10.41 18.07 11.25
N GLN A 59 -9.74 18.16 10.09
CA GLN A 59 -9.75 19.38 9.26
C GLN A 59 -11.15 19.73 8.75
N LEU A 60 -11.94 18.73 8.37
CA LEU A 60 -13.34 18.93 7.95
C LEU A 60 -14.23 19.37 9.11
N ALA A 61 -13.99 18.86 10.32
CA ALA A 61 -14.72 19.28 11.52
C ALA A 61 -14.41 20.73 11.92
N GLU A 62 -13.13 21.15 11.86
CA GLU A 62 -12.71 22.53 12.11
C GLU A 62 -13.27 23.50 11.05
N LYS A 63 -13.22 23.12 9.77
CA LYS A 63 -13.73 23.95 8.66
C LYS A 63 -15.26 24.10 8.68
N LYS A 64 -15.98 23.11 9.22
CA LYS A 64 -17.42 23.18 9.47
C LYS A 64 -17.75 24.15 10.61
N ALA A 65 -16.91 24.22 11.64
CA ALA A 65 -17.05 25.18 12.73
C ALA A 65 -16.74 26.62 12.30
N SER A 66 -15.87 26.82 11.31
CA SER A 66 -15.51 28.15 10.79
C SER A 66 -16.43 28.72 9.70
N GLY A 67 -17.58 28.09 9.41
CA GLY A 67 -18.65 28.69 8.61
C GLY A 67 -18.39 28.89 7.10
N ASN A 68 -17.41 28.20 6.49
CA ASN A 68 -17.18 28.28 5.04
C ASN A 68 -17.34 26.90 4.36
N LEU A 69 -18.58 26.60 3.97
CA LEU A 69 -18.94 25.35 3.29
C LEU A 69 -18.86 25.56 1.77
N PRO A 70 -18.01 24.83 1.01
CA PRO A 70 -18.20 24.75 -0.43
C PRO A 70 -19.49 23.99 -0.69
N SER A 71 -20.44 24.64 -1.38
CA SER A 71 -21.68 24.02 -1.84
C SER A 71 -21.37 22.75 -2.63
N PRO A 72 -22.06 21.62 -2.37
CA PRO A 72 -21.98 20.45 -3.23
C PRO A 72 -22.35 20.87 -4.65
N GLN A 73 -21.42 20.82 -5.60
CA GLN A 73 -21.76 20.96 -7.01
C GLN A 73 -22.59 19.73 -7.38
N THR A 74 -23.89 19.98 -7.56
CA THR A 74 -24.89 19.03 -8.04
C THR A 74 -24.49 18.56 -9.44
N LEU A 75 -24.40 17.25 -9.62
CA LEU A 75 -24.68 16.60 -10.90
C LEU A 75 -26.03 15.89 -10.77
#